data_AF-A0A494RHC4-F1
#
_entry.id   AF-A0A494RHC4-F1
#
_cell.length_a   1.000
_cell.length_b   1.000
_cell.length_c   1.000
_cell.angle_alpha   90.00
_cell.angle_beta   90.00
_cell.angle_gamma   90.00
#
_symmetry.space_group_name_H-M   'P 1'
#
loop_
_entity.id
_entity.type
_entity.pdbx_description
1 polymer ?
#
loop_
_entity_poly.entity_id
_entity_poly.type
_entity_poly.pdbx_seq_one_letter_code
_entity_poly.pdbx_strand_id
1 'polypeptide(L)'
;MKQTVITIAAVLSLAASPVLAENWHVVSRSSATVFMLDVDSITEAGDARTAVLARVPSAGPSADLSYSAGEITIRCAANQSKPGVEILYGPDGAEQERIDDGYDFDAIAKNSLDAYVKSMLCDGDRGTTTHPSIRAFIEAGRPQPR
;
A
#
# COMPACT_ATOMS: atom_id res chain seq x y z
N MET A 1 -20.09 -26.94 57.32
CA MET A 1 -20.37 -27.30 55.91
C MET A 1 -19.72 -26.23 55.05
N LYS A 2 -18.74 -26.60 54.21
CA LYS A 2 -17.84 -25.67 53.49
C LYS A 2 -18.54 -25.12 52.24
N GLN A 3 -18.61 -23.79 52.12
CA GLN A 3 -19.12 -23.10 50.94
C GLN A 3 -17.97 -22.91 49.94
N THR A 4 -18.06 -23.59 48.80
CA THR A 4 -17.11 -23.50 47.69
C THR A 4 -17.39 -22.24 46.88
N VAL A 5 -16.47 -21.28 46.90
CA VAL A 5 -16.49 -20.09 46.05
C VAL A 5 -16.04 -20.48 44.64
N ILE A 6 -16.88 -20.22 43.64
CA ILE A 6 -16.57 -20.43 42.22
C ILE A 6 -16.04 -19.10 41.66
N THR A 7 -14.75 -19.05 41.34
CA THR A 7 -14.11 -17.92 40.67
C THR A 7 -14.39 -18.00 39.17
N ILE A 8 -15.12 -17.04 38.63
CA ILE A 8 -15.36 -16.91 37.19
C ILE A 8 -14.14 -16.22 36.57
N ALA A 9 -13.38 -16.94 35.74
CA ALA A 9 -12.30 -16.38 34.95
C ALA A 9 -12.89 -15.62 33.75
N ALA A 10 -12.64 -14.32 33.67
CA ALA A 10 -13.00 -13.50 32.52
C ALA A 10 -12.05 -13.82 31.35
N VAL A 11 -12.61 -14.32 30.25
CA VAL A 11 -11.87 -14.52 28.99
C VAL A 11 -11.86 -13.19 28.26
N LEU A 12 -10.70 -12.54 28.21
CA LEU A 12 -10.46 -11.35 27.38
C LEU A 12 -10.44 -11.79 25.92
N SER A 13 -11.55 -11.55 25.21
CA SER A 13 -11.61 -11.67 23.76
C SER A 13 -10.74 -10.58 23.13
N LEU A 14 -9.55 -10.92 22.64
CA LEU A 14 -8.81 -10.04 21.74
C LEU A 14 -9.64 -9.93 20.45
N ALA A 15 -10.29 -8.79 20.24
CA ALA A 15 -10.82 -8.44 18.94
C ALA A 15 -9.63 -8.27 17.99
N ALA A 16 -9.32 -9.31 17.21
CA ALA A 16 -8.46 -9.17 16.05
C ALA A 16 -9.21 -8.25 15.08
N SER A 17 -8.76 -7.01 14.96
CA SER A 17 -9.19 -6.16 13.84
C SER A 17 -8.95 -6.97 12.56
N PRO A 18 -9.92 -7.03 11.62
CA PRO A 18 -9.66 -7.63 10.33
C PRO A 18 -8.45 -6.90 9.74
N VAL A 19 -7.38 -7.63 9.47
CA VAL A 19 -6.35 -7.11 8.57
C VAL A 19 -7.08 -6.91 7.25
N LEU A 20 -7.10 -5.68 6.73
CA LEU A 20 -7.61 -5.45 5.39
C LEU A 20 -6.81 -6.37 4.46
N ALA A 21 -7.51 -7.10 3.60
CA ALA A 21 -6.84 -7.89 2.58
C ALA A 21 -6.04 -6.92 1.70
N GLU A 22 -4.75 -7.15 1.59
CA GLU A 22 -3.85 -6.39 0.72
C GLU A 22 -3.65 -7.20 -0.57
N ASN A 23 -3.63 -6.51 -1.72
CA ASN A 23 -3.30 -7.12 -2.99
C ASN A 23 -2.45 -6.18 -3.84
N TRP A 24 -1.13 -6.36 -3.74
CA TRP A 24 -0.16 -5.47 -4.34
C TRP A 24 0.22 -5.90 -5.74
N HIS A 25 -0.06 -5.05 -6.72
CA HIS A 25 0.33 -5.23 -8.10
C HIS A 25 1.55 -4.37 -8.42
N VAL A 26 2.57 -4.94 -9.08
CA VAL A 26 3.68 -4.13 -9.63
C VAL A 26 3.15 -3.24 -10.75
N VAL A 27 3.31 -1.93 -10.60
CA VAL A 27 2.91 -0.89 -11.57
C VAL A 27 4.04 -0.62 -12.55
N SER A 28 5.23 -0.34 -12.01
CA SER A 28 6.41 -0.02 -12.81
C SER A 28 7.69 -0.28 -12.00
N ARG A 29 8.83 -0.29 -12.70
CA ARG A 29 10.15 -0.51 -12.10
C ARG A 29 11.15 0.47 -12.68
N SER A 30 12.01 0.98 -11.81
CA SER A 30 13.26 1.64 -12.17
C SER A 30 14.44 0.81 -11.67
N SER A 31 15.67 1.26 -11.94
CA SER A 31 16.87 0.65 -11.39
C SER A 31 17.01 0.81 -9.87
N ALA A 32 16.21 1.67 -9.25
CA ALA A 32 16.27 2.00 -7.83
C ALA A 32 15.01 1.57 -7.07
N THR A 33 13.83 1.61 -7.71
CA THR A 33 12.54 1.49 -7.03
C THR A 33 11.59 0.60 -7.82
N VAL A 34 10.84 -0.22 -7.09
CA VAL A 34 9.67 -0.94 -7.59
C VAL A 34 8.44 -0.22 -7.04
N PHE A 35 7.58 0.22 -7.95
CA PHE A 35 6.33 0.89 -7.62
C PHE A 35 5.20 -0.14 -7.64
N MET A 36 4.45 -0.22 -6.54
CA MET A 36 3.39 -1.21 -6.38
C MET A 36 2.11 -0.53 -5.90
N LEU A 37 0.97 -0.91 -6.46
CA LEU A 37 -0.33 -0.38 -6.08
C LEU A 37 -1.13 -1.47 -5.36
N ASP A 38 -1.69 -1.14 -4.21
CA ASP A 38 -2.66 -2.01 -3.53
C ASP A 38 -4.04 -1.84 -4.18
N VAL A 39 -4.46 -2.83 -4.95
CA VAL A 39 -5.73 -2.75 -5.69
C VAL A 39 -6.95 -2.95 -4.80
N ASP A 40 -6.78 -3.60 -3.64
CA ASP A 40 -7.87 -3.80 -2.68
C ASP A 40 -8.10 -2.53 -1.83
N SER A 41 -7.14 -1.59 -1.84
CA SER A 41 -7.29 -0.25 -1.25
C SER A 41 -8.05 0.76 -2.12
N ILE A 42 -8.42 0.39 -3.35
CA ILE A 42 -9.07 1.33 -4.28
C ILE A 42 -10.44 1.76 -3.73
N THR A 43 -10.60 3.06 -3.53
CA THR A 43 -11.86 3.69 -3.13
C THR A 43 -12.29 4.72 -4.17
N GLU A 44 -13.61 4.92 -4.29
CA GLU A 44 -14.20 5.89 -5.22
C GLU A 44 -14.89 7.02 -4.44
N ALA A 45 -14.63 8.26 -4.83
CA ALA A 45 -15.25 9.44 -4.26
C ALA A 45 -15.53 10.48 -5.35
N GLY A 46 -16.79 10.56 -5.79
CA GLY A 46 -17.18 11.47 -6.87
C GLY A 46 -16.51 11.11 -8.20
N ASP A 47 -15.71 12.03 -8.74
CA ASP A 47 -14.94 11.84 -9.98
C ASP A 47 -13.50 11.34 -9.74
N ALA A 48 -13.15 11.14 -8.47
CA ALA A 48 -11.82 10.74 -8.04
C ALA A 48 -11.78 9.29 -7.55
N ARG A 49 -10.65 8.64 -7.79
CA ARG A 49 -10.31 7.31 -7.24
C ARG A 49 -9.03 7.42 -6.44
N THR A 50 -8.99 6.79 -5.28
CA THR A 50 -7.84 6.83 -4.37
C THR A 50 -7.37 5.41 -4.09
N ALA A 51 -6.06 5.22 -4.00
CA ALA A 51 -5.44 3.95 -3.64
C ALA A 51 -4.09 4.19 -2.95
N VAL A 52 -3.54 3.14 -2.35
CA VAL A 52 -2.20 3.16 -1.75
C VAL A 52 -1.16 2.72 -2.77
N LEU A 53 -0.12 3.53 -2.93
CA LEU A 53 1.04 3.31 -3.80
C LEU A 53 2.31 3.17 -2.94
N ALA A 54 2.95 2.02 -3.01
CA ALA A 54 4.21 1.75 -2.36
C ALA A 54 5.41 2.01 -3.28
N ARG A 55 6.49 2.54 -2.68
CA ARG A 55 7.81 2.72 -3.27
C ARG A 55 8.79 1.83 -2.53
N VAL A 56 9.13 0.70 -3.12
CA VAL A 56 10.01 -0.29 -2.50
C VAL A 56 11.40 -0.21 -3.16
N PRO A 57 12.51 -0.13 -2.41
CA PRO A 57 13.84 -0.26 -2.99
C PRO A 57 13.95 -1.54 -3.82
N SER A 58 14.51 -1.43 -5.03
CA SER A 58 14.59 -2.55 -5.98
C SER A 58 15.56 -3.66 -5.58
N ALA A 59 16.49 -3.36 -4.66
CA ALA A 59 17.47 -4.28 -4.12
C ALA A 59 17.77 -3.94 -2.66
N GLY A 60 18.33 -4.91 -1.94
CA GLY A 60 18.70 -4.79 -0.54
C GLY A 60 18.57 -6.13 0.20
N PRO A 61 18.97 -6.20 1.47
CA PRO A 61 18.73 -7.37 2.31
C PRO A 61 17.23 -7.72 2.37
N SER A 62 16.89 -9.00 2.41
CA SER A 62 15.49 -9.44 2.58
C SER A 62 14.95 -9.17 3.98
N ALA A 63 15.85 -8.98 4.96
CA ALA A 63 15.51 -8.58 6.32
C ALA A 63 15.36 -7.05 6.49
N ASP A 64 15.71 -6.26 5.47
CA ASP A 64 15.47 -4.81 5.47
C ASP A 64 14.10 -4.55 4.84
N LEU A 65 13.11 -4.33 5.71
CA LEU A 65 11.71 -4.11 5.36
C LEU A 65 11.39 -2.64 5.06
N SER A 66 12.41 -1.80 4.79
CA SER A 66 12.18 -0.37 4.51
C SER A 66 11.46 -0.13 3.18
N TYR A 67 10.43 0.71 3.20
CA TYR A 67 9.70 1.22 2.02
C TYR A 67 8.90 2.47 2.41
N SER A 68 8.36 3.18 1.42
CA SER A 68 7.28 4.15 1.68
C SER A 68 5.97 3.69 1.05
N ALA A 69 4.85 4.07 1.65
CA ALA A 69 3.52 3.90 1.06
C ALA A 69 2.72 5.18 1.22
N GLY A 70 2.23 5.71 0.11
CA GLY A 70 1.45 6.94 0.09
C GLY A 70 0.14 6.79 -0.65
N GLU A 71 -0.85 7.57 -0.24
CA GLU A 71 -2.09 7.69 -0.99
C GLU A 71 -1.83 8.41 -2.32
N ILE A 72 -2.49 7.94 -3.38
CA ILE A 72 -2.56 8.64 -4.65
C ILE A 72 -4.02 8.73 -5.07
N THR A 73 -4.46 9.95 -5.34
CA THR A 73 -5.82 10.25 -5.80
C THR A 73 -5.79 10.71 -7.24
N ILE A 74 -6.63 10.12 -8.09
CA ILE A 74 -6.70 10.39 -9.52
C ILE A 74 -8.11 10.82 -9.90
N ARG A 75 -8.25 11.99 -10.54
CA ARG A 75 -9.48 12.39 -11.24
C ARG A 75 -9.42 11.86 -12.67
N CYS A 76 -10.08 10.74 -12.90
CA CYS A 76 -9.94 9.97 -14.16
C CYS A 76 -10.28 10.81 -15.40
N ALA A 77 -11.38 11.56 -15.36
CA ALA A 77 -11.85 12.40 -16.47
C ALA A 77 -10.99 13.67 -16.66
N ALA A 78 -10.53 14.28 -15.57
CA ALA A 78 -9.74 15.52 -15.63
C ALA A 78 -8.26 15.29 -15.97
N ASN A 79 -7.79 14.04 -15.94
CA ASN A 79 -6.37 13.68 -16.09
C ASN A 79 -5.47 14.40 -15.06
N GLN A 80 -5.89 14.36 -13.80
CA GLN A 80 -5.16 14.97 -12.69
C GLN A 80 -4.87 13.97 -11.57
N SER A 81 -3.73 14.14 -10.91
CA SER A 81 -3.31 13.36 -9.75
C SER A 81 -3.02 14.28 -8.57
N LYS A 82 -3.14 13.73 -7.36
CA LYS A 82 -2.79 14.39 -6.11
C LYS A 82 -2.22 13.34 -5.14
N PRO A 83 -1.02 13.55 -4.56
CA PRO A 83 -0.56 12.71 -3.46
C PRO A 83 -1.39 13.00 -2.20
N GLY A 84 -1.55 12.00 -1.35
CA GLY A 84 -2.10 12.17 -0.01
C GLY A 84 -1.01 11.94 1.04
N VAL A 85 -1.40 11.31 2.15
CA VAL A 85 -0.45 11.00 3.23
C VAL A 85 0.53 9.92 2.77
N GLU A 86 1.82 10.15 2.95
CA GLU A 86 2.90 9.16 2.79
C GLU A 86 3.40 8.68 4.17
N ILE A 87 3.61 7.37 4.28
CA ILE A 87 4.13 6.70 5.47
C ILE A 87 5.49 6.09 5.14
N LEU A 88 6.50 6.38 5.96
CA LEU A 88 7.82 5.78 5.87
C LEU A 88 7.93 4.61 6.85
N TYR A 89 8.31 3.44 6.34
CA TYR A 89 8.57 2.24 7.12
C TYR A 89 10.08 2.00 7.22
N GLY A 90 10.55 1.69 8.42
CA GLY A 90 11.96 1.41 8.71
C GLY A 90 12.36 -0.05 8.43
N PRO A 91 13.62 -0.43 8.71
CA PRO A 91 14.15 -1.77 8.40
C PRO A 91 13.43 -2.90 9.14
N ASP A 92 12.85 -2.62 10.30
CA ASP A 92 12.02 -3.55 11.08
C ASP A 92 10.57 -3.63 10.58
N GLY A 93 10.22 -2.84 9.57
CA GLY A 93 8.87 -2.72 9.02
C GLY A 93 7.92 -1.91 9.90
N ALA A 94 8.42 -1.24 10.95
CA ALA A 94 7.63 -0.32 11.75
C ALA A 94 7.48 1.03 11.05
N GLU A 95 6.32 1.67 11.22
CA GLU A 95 6.10 3.06 10.81
C GLU A 95 7.07 3.98 11.59
N GLN A 96 7.82 4.79 10.87
CA GLN A 96 8.80 5.74 11.41
C GLN A 96 8.29 7.16 11.33
N GLU A 97 7.66 7.50 10.21
CA GLU A 97 7.21 8.85 9.92
C GLU A 97 5.95 8.82 9.06
N ARG A 98 5.10 9.83 9.25
CA ARG A 98 3.90 10.08 8.47
C ARG A 98 3.91 11.53 8.01
N ILE A 99 3.89 11.70 6.69
CA ILE A 99 4.06 12.98 6.02
C ILE A 99 2.75 13.29 5.28
N ASP A 100 2.12 14.41 5.60
CA ASP A 100 1.04 14.95 4.78
C ASP A 100 1.66 15.93 3.78
N ASP A 101 1.75 15.47 2.53
CA ASP A 101 2.35 16.25 1.44
C ASP A 101 1.55 17.53 1.12
N GLY A 102 0.24 17.55 1.38
CA GLY A 102 -0.61 18.74 1.22
C GLY A 102 -0.72 19.32 -0.20
N TYR A 103 -0.16 18.67 -1.22
CA TYR A 103 -0.21 19.15 -2.60
C TYR A 103 -1.63 19.10 -3.17
N ASP A 104 -1.92 20.04 -4.09
CA ASP A 104 -3.15 20.07 -4.86
C ASP A 104 -3.08 19.16 -6.10
N PHE A 105 -4.24 18.98 -6.76
CA PHE A 105 -4.31 18.24 -8.01
C PHE A 105 -3.48 18.92 -9.11
N ASP A 106 -2.61 18.15 -9.76
CA ASP A 106 -1.83 18.58 -10.92
C ASP A 106 -2.08 17.67 -12.14
N ALA A 107 -1.74 18.14 -13.33
CA ALA A 107 -1.92 17.41 -14.57
C ALA A 107 -0.99 16.18 -14.65
N ILE A 108 -1.56 15.03 -15.02
CA ILE A 108 -0.79 13.80 -15.21
C ILE A 108 -0.02 13.87 -16.53
N ALA A 109 1.30 13.95 -16.43
CA ALA A 109 2.20 13.86 -17.58
C ALA A 109 2.16 12.47 -18.22
N LYS A 110 2.25 12.41 -19.56
CA LYS A 110 2.34 11.13 -20.29
C LYS A 110 3.61 10.37 -19.90
N ASN A 111 3.52 9.04 -19.88
CA ASN A 111 4.62 8.12 -19.54
C ASN A 111 5.22 8.34 -18.13
N SER A 112 4.47 9.02 -17.25
CA SER A 112 4.82 9.16 -15.83
C SER A 112 4.32 7.98 -15.01
N LEU A 113 4.80 7.86 -13.76
CA LEU A 113 4.27 6.89 -12.80
C LEU A 113 2.76 7.05 -12.64
N ASP A 114 2.29 8.28 -12.49
CA ASP A 114 0.88 8.62 -12.30
C ASP A 114 0.03 8.25 -13.52
N ALA A 115 0.60 8.28 -14.73
CA ALA A 115 -0.08 7.78 -15.93
C ALA A 115 -0.27 6.26 -15.89
N TYR A 116 0.72 5.50 -15.41
CA TYR A 116 0.57 4.04 -15.23
C TYR A 116 -0.39 3.71 -14.10
N VAL A 117 -0.32 4.43 -12.98
CA VAL A 117 -1.27 4.29 -11.87
C VAL A 117 -2.69 4.61 -12.34
N LYS A 118 -2.87 5.69 -13.11
CA LYS A 118 -4.17 6.05 -13.72
C LYS A 118 -4.75 4.89 -14.52
N SER A 119 -3.98 4.18 -15.35
CA SER A 119 -4.51 3.05 -16.12
C SER A 119 -5.11 1.96 -15.20
N MET A 120 -4.48 1.72 -14.05
CA MET A 120 -4.95 0.73 -13.09
C MET A 120 -6.19 1.17 -12.31
N LEU A 121 -6.23 2.44 -11.86
CA LEU A 121 -7.39 2.98 -11.14
C LEU A 121 -8.57 3.26 -12.08
N CYS A 122 -8.29 3.73 -13.29
CA CYS A 122 -9.30 4.29 -14.18
C CYS A 122 -9.83 3.32 -15.23
N ASP A 123 -8.94 2.53 -15.83
CA ASP A 123 -9.22 1.73 -17.02
C ASP A 123 -9.33 0.22 -16.71
N GLY A 124 -9.04 -0.17 -15.46
CA GLY A 124 -9.15 -1.54 -14.98
C GLY A 124 -7.90 -2.39 -15.23
N ASP A 125 -6.80 -1.79 -15.67
CA ASP A 125 -5.55 -2.51 -15.88
C ASP A 125 -5.01 -3.11 -14.58
N ARG A 126 -4.39 -4.28 -14.67
CA ARG A 126 -3.83 -5.00 -13.52
C ARG A 126 -2.44 -5.53 -13.86
N GLY A 127 -1.51 -5.34 -12.93
CA GLY A 127 -0.18 -5.96 -13.04
C GLY A 127 -0.29 -7.48 -12.98
N THR A 128 0.50 -8.18 -13.78
CA THR A 128 0.52 -9.66 -13.81
C THR A 128 1.30 -10.28 -12.65
N THR A 129 2.16 -9.49 -12.01
CA THR A 129 2.94 -9.87 -10.84
C THR A 129 2.28 -9.28 -9.60
N THR A 130 1.75 -10.14 -8.73
CA THR A 130 1.01 -9.77 -7.53
C THR A 130 1.64 -10.33 -6.27
N HIS A 131 1.47 -9.62 -5.16
CA HIS A 131 1.98 -10.00 -3.85
C HIS A 131 0.93 -9.73 -2.77
N PRO A 132 0.79 -10.62 -1.77
CA PRO A 132 -0.22 -10.47 -0.72
C PRO A 132 0.12 -9.39 0.32
N SER A 133 1.34 -8.86 0.31
CA SER A 133 1.79 -7.70 1.10
C SER A 133 3.13 -7.18 0.57
N ILE A 134 3.50 -5.95 0.91
CA ILE A 134 4.85 -5.42 0.63
C ILE A 134 5.93 -6.23 1.37
N ARG A 135 5.65 -6.67 2.60
CA ARG A 135 6.56 -7.53 3.36
C ARG A 135 6.87 -8.82 2.60
N ALA A 136 5.83 -9.51 2.09
CA ALA A 136 6.02 -10.74 1.33
C ALA A 136 6.84 -10.52 0.04
N PHE A 137 6.66 -9.36 -0.61
CA PHE A 137 7.49 -8.98 -1.77
C PHE A 137 8.96 -8.79 -1.41
N ILE A 138 9.25 -8.09 -0.30
CA ILE A 138 10.60 -7.84 0.19
C ILE A 138 11.30 -9.13 0.63
N GLU A 139 10.61 -9.96 1.42
CA GLU A 139 11.14 -11.23 1.95
C GLU A 139 11.44 -12.23 0.84
N ALA A 140 10.66 -12.21 -0.26
CA ALA A 140 10.92 -12.99 -1.46
C ALA A 140 12.12 -12.48 -2.29
N GLY A 141 12.81 -11.43 -1.84
CA GLY A 141 13.99 -10.87 -2.50
C GLY A 141 13.64 -9.96 -3.68
N ARG A 142 12.46 -9.32 -3.66
CA ARG A 142 12.04 -8.33 -4.68
C ARG A 142 12.11 -8.89 -6.11
N PRO A 143 11.47 -10.05 -6.37
CA PRO A 143 11.66 -10.83 -7.60
C PRO A 143 11.41 -9.98 -8.86
N GLN A 144 12.20 -10.22 -9.91
CA GLN A 144 11.98 -9.63 -11.23
C GLN A 144 10.89 -10.42 -11.99
N PRO A 145 10.14 -9.78 -12.91
CA PRO A 145 9.29 -10.51 -13.83
C PRO A 145 10.14 -11.50 -14.64
N ARG A 146 9.66 -12.74 -14.79
CA ARG A 146 10.30 -13.77 -15.63
C ARG A 146 10.02 -13.53 -17.10
#